data_AF-A0A8T3LN61-F1
#
_entry.id   AF-A0A8T3LN61-F1
#
_cell.length_a   1.000
_cell.length_b   1.000
_cell.length_c   1.000
_cell.angle_alpha   90.00
_cell.angle_beta   90.00
_cell.angle_gamma   90.00
#
_symmetry.space_group_name_H-M   'P 1'
#
loop_
_entity.id
_entity.type
_entity.pdbx_description
1 polymer ?
#
loop_
_entity_poly.entity_id
_entity_poly.type
_entity_poly.pdbx_seq_one_letter_code
_entity_poly.pdbx_strand_id
1 'polypeptide(L)'
;VRACLTYALETRRRVKEQLKKLGGMEFFDVHFSYIDNESLEEFFVNVPEQGGSKLIPEGLPRAGVVHLVTQGSTGQLGLYRYETQMMAGSGKHSVSGLGSNTAAKEAVRVGFDYFKVNLNRISASAKFSDHEYHLHVVELHNTG
;
A
#
# COMPACT_ATOMS: atom_id res chain seq x y z
N VAL A 1 12.46 28.08 -6.98
CA VAL A 1 12.76 27.45 -8.30
C VAL A 1 12.45 25.96 -8.30
N ARG A 2 12.95 25.18 -7.32
CA ARG A 2 12.69 23.72 -7.22
C ARG A 2 11.22 23.32 -7.41
N ALA A 3 10.28 23.95 -6.70
CA ALA A 3 8.85 23.65 -6.82
C ALA A 3 8.30 23.80 -8.26
N CYS A 4 8.67 24.89 -8.96
CA CYS A 4 8.25 25.10 -10.36
C CYS A 4 8.88 24.08 -11.31
N LEU A 5 10.14 23.71 -11.08
CA LEU A 5 10.84 22.69 -11.87
C LEU A 5 10.20 21.30 -11.66
N THR A 6 9.94 20.92 -10.42
CA THR A 6 9.25 19.66 -10.08
C THR A 6 7.87 19.61 -10.74
N TYR A 7 7.07 20.67 -10.62
CA TYR A 7 5.76 20.76 -11.27
C TYR A 7 5.84 20.65 -12.81
N ALA A 8 6.82 21.31 -13.44
CA ALA A 8 7.02 21.25 -14.90
C ALA A 8 7.43 19.84 -15.37
N LEU A 9 8.30 19.15 -14.62
CA LEU A 9 8.71 17.78 -14.93
C LEU A 9 7.57 16.78 -14.71
N GLU A 10 6.76 16.98 -13.67
CA GLU A 10 5.59 16.15 -13.36
C GLU A 10 4.50 16.24 -14.45
N THR A 11 4.16 17.46 -14.88
CA THR A 11 3.20 17.71 -15.97
C THR A 11 3.70 17.16 -17.30
N ARG A 12 4.99 17.35 -17.63
CA ARG A 12 5.62 16.75 -18.82
C ARG A 12 5.54 15.22 -18.79
N ARG A 13 5.81 14.60 -17.64
CA ARG A 13 5.71 13.16 -17.45
C ARG A 13 4.29 12.65 -17.69
N ARG A 14 3.27 13.32 -17.14
CA ARG A 14 1.86 12.97 -17.41
C ARG A 14 1.55 12.91 -18.90
N VAL A 15 1.96 13.92 -19.67
CA VAL A 15 1.73 13.97 -21.12
C VAL A 15 2.48 12.84 -21.83
N LYS A 16 3.77 12.65 -21.53
CA LYS A 16 4.61 11.60 -22.13
C LYS A 16 4.08 10.19 -21.85
N GLU A 17 3.56 9.94 -20.65
CA GLU A 17 2.94 8.66 -20.30
C GLU A 17 1.67 8.37 -21.10
N GLN A 18 0.85 9.39 -21.40
CA GLN A 18 -0.28 9.20 -22.31
C GLN A 18 0.18 8.94 -23.75
N LEU A 19 1.21 9.65 -24.22
CA LEU A 19 1.79 9.40 -25.54
C LEU A 19 2.37 8.00 -25.66
N LYS A 20 3.04 7.49 -24.62
CA LYS A 20 3.53 6.10 -24.54
C LYS A 20 2.42 5.06 -24.66
N LYS A 21 1.26 5.30 -24.05
CA LYS A 21 0.10 4.41 -24.19
C LYS A 21 -0.44 4.38 -25.63
N LEU A 22 -0.35 5.50 -26.36
CA LEU A 22 -0.89 5.63 -27.71
C LEU A 22 0.11 5.21 -28.80
N GLY A 23 1.38 5.60 -28.68
CA GLY A 23 2.45 5.39 -29.67
C GLY A 23 3.49 4.34 -29.27
N GLY A 24 3.28 3.63 -28.15
CA GLY A 24 4.13 2.53 -27.71
C GLY A 24 5.60 2.90 -27.59
N MET A 25 6.43 2.20 -28.38
CA MET A 25 7.90 2.32 -28.36
C MET A 25 8.43 3.69 -28.78
N GLU A 26 7.65 4.54 -29.45
CA GLU A 26 8.15 5.88 -29.84
C GLU A 26 8.26 6.85 -28.66
N PHE A 27 7.58 6.57 -27.55
CA PHE A 27 7.52 7.43 -26.37
C PHE A 27 7.93 6.71 -25.09
N PHE A 28 8.79 5.69 -25.19
CA PHE A 28 9.22 4.88 -24.04
C PHE A 28 10.01 5.66 -22.98
N ASP A 29 10.69 6.73 -23.39
CA ASP A 29 11.48 7.58 -22.50
C ASP A 29 10.59 8.61 -21.77
N VAL A 30 10.32 8.26 -20.52
CA VAL A 30 9.41 8.94 -19.58
C VAL A 30 10.09 9.27 -18.24
N HIS A 31 11.37 8.90 -18.10
CA HIS A 31 12.13 9.10 -16.87
C HIS A 31 12.69 10.51 -16.84
N PHE A 32 12.05 11.37 -16.05
CA PHE A 32 12.50 12.73 -15.84
C PHE A 32 13.18 12.89 -14.48
N SER A 33 14.39 13.43 -14.49
CA SER A 33 15.15 13.82 -13.31
C SER A 33 15.73 15.22 -13.49
N TYR A 34 16.21 15.80 -12.40
CA TYR A 34 17.07 16.99 -12.42
C TYR A 34 18.21 16.82 -11.42
N ILE A 35 19.34 17.46 -11.69
CA ILE A 35 20.49 17.51 -10.78
C ILE A 35 20.43 18.83 -10.03
N ASP A 36 20.56 18.78 -8.71
CA ASP A 36 20.75 19.97 -7.90
C ASP A 36 22.21 20.41 -8.00
N ASN A 37 22.45 21.65 -8.43
CA ASN A 37 23.82 22.12 -8.68
C ASN A 37 24.61 22.42 -7.40
N GLU A 38 23.95 22.51 -6.23
CA GLU A 38 24.62 22.72 -4.94
C GLU A 38 25.01 21.40 -4.29
N SER A 39 24.08 20.43 -4.24
CA SER A 39 24.34 19.12 -3.64
C SER A 39 24.92 18.09 -4.62
N LEU A 40 24.83 18.35 -5.93
CA LEU A 40 25.12 17.40 -7.02
C LEU A 40 24.27 16.12 -6.98
N GLU A 41 23.18 16.12 -6.21
CA GLU A 41 22.26 15.00 -6.11
C GLU A 41 21.25 15.02 -7.27
N GLU A 42 20.95 13.83 -7.79
CA GLU A 42 19.93 13.64 -8.80
C GLU A 42 18.57 13.34 -8.15
N PHE A 43 17.55 14.09 -8.56
CA PHE A 43 16.18 13.97 -8.09
C PHE A 43 15.26 13.50 -9.22
N PHE A 44 14.71 12.29 -9.08
CA PHE A 44 13.71 11.76 -10.01
C PHE A 44 12.33 12.31 -9.70
N VAL A 45 11.65 12.87 -10.71
CA VAL A 45 10.29 13.38 -10.57
C VAL A 45 9.31 12.31 -11.02
N ASN A 46 8.67 11.68 -10.04
CA ASN A 46 7.59 10.73 -10.25
C ASN A 46 6.23 11.41 -10.26
N VAL A 47 5.27 10.80 -10.96
CA VAL A 47 3.87 11.18 -10.85
C VAL A 47 3.24 10.32 -9.76
N PRO A 48 2.52 10.89 -8.78
CA PRO A 48 1.88 10.10 -7.72
C PRO A 48 0.89 9.04 -8.26
N GLU A 49 0.37 9.25 -9.47
CA GLU A 49 -0.51 8.31 -10.18
C GLU A 49 0.25 7.12 -10.79
N GLN A 50 1.57 7.25 -11.01
CA GLN A 50 2.44 6.14 -11.37
C GLN A 50 2.96 5.46 -10.11
N GLY A 51 2.20 4.48 -9.62
CA GLY A 51 2.80 3.48 -8.72
C GLY A 51 3.92 2.76 -9.48
N GLY A 52 5.15 2.76 -8.97
CA GLY A 52 6.22 2.09 -9.72
C GLY A 52 7.63 1.99 -9.18
N SER A 53 8.07 2.74 -8.17
CA SER A 53 9.46 2.59 -7.66
C SER A 53 9.55 2.12 -6.21
N LYS A 54 8.52 2.37 -5.40
CA LYS A 54 8.48 2.00 -3.99
C LYS A 54 7.38 0.98 -3.75
N LEU A 55 7.68 -0.03 -2.94
CA LEU A 55 6.67 -1.02 -2.53
C LEU A 55 5.60 -0.40 -1.63
N ILE A 56 5.97 0.61 -0.83
CA ILE A 56 5.04 1.45 -0.07
C ILE A 56 4.93 2.80 -0.79
N PRO A 57 3.76 3.16 -1.32
CA PRO A 57 3.53 4.48 -1.93
C PRO A 57 3.76 5.61 -0.93
N GLU A 58 4.23 6.75 -1.42
CA GLU A 58 4.31 7.96 -0.59
C GLU A 58 2.93 8.55 -0.32
N GLY A 59 2.81 9.24 0.82
CA GLY A 59 1.56 9.82 1.30
C GLY A 59 0.92 9.01 2.43
N LEU A 60 -0.22 9.51 2.92
CA LEU A 60 -0.96 8.86 3.98
C LEU A 60 -1.74 7.66 3.41
N PRO A 61 -1.57 6.43 3.93
CA PRO A 61 -2.37 5.31 3.48
C PRO A 61 -3.85 5.52 3.81
N ARG A 62 -4.73 4.84 3.06
CA ARG A 62 -6.16 4.81 3.39
C ARG A 62 -6.36 4.22 4.78
N ALA A 63 -7.37 4.71 5.51
CA ALA A 63 -7.74 4.11 6.79
C ALA A 63 -7.99 2.60 6.63
N GLY A 64 -7.47 1.81 7.56
CA GLY A 64 -7.51 0.34 7.48
C GLY A 64 -6.40 -0.31 6.64
N VAL A 65 -5.49 0.47 6.05
CA VAL A 65 -4.32 -0.05 5.32
C VAL A 65 -3.06 0.11 6.14
N VAL A 66 -2.36 -0.99 6.41
CA VAL A 66 -1.10 -1.02 7.16
C VAL A 66 -0.08 -1.86 6.40
N HIS A 67 1.18 -1.43 6.40
CA HIS A 67 2.30 -2.21 5.88
C HIS A 67 3.12 -2.76 7.02
N LEU A 68 3.55 -4.01 6.91
CA LEU A 68 4.36 -4.68 7.91
C LEU A 68 5.43 -5.55 7.26
N VAL A 69 6.56 -5.66 7.95
CA VAL A 69 7.67 -6.51 7.55
C VAL A 69 7.68 -7.72 8.48
N THR A 70 7.65 -8.91 7.91
CA THR A 70 7.75 -10.17 8.66
C THR A 70 8.48 -11.20 7.82
N GLN A 71 8.94 -12.27 8.45
CA GLN A 71 9.51 -13.40 7.73
C GLN A 71 8.39 -14.24 7.10
N GLY A 72 8.57 -14.59 5.83
CA GLY A 72 7.74 -15.56 5.12
C GLY A 72 8.05 -17.00 5.55
N SER A 73 7.42 -17.97 4.89
CA SER A 73 7.57 -19.39 5.21
C SER A 73 9.00 -19.92 5.02
N THR A 74 9.77 -19.26 4.16
CA THR A 74 11.17 -19.56 3.83
C THR A 74 12.18 -18.88 4.75
N GLY A 75 11.72 -18.10 5.74
CA GLY A 75 12.57 -17.30 6.63
C GLY A 75 13.10 -16.00 6.03
N GLN A 76 12.83 -15.74 4.74
CA GLN A 76 13.17 -14.47 4.10
C GLN A 76 12.23 -13.36 4.58
N LEU A 77 12.76 -12.13 4.69
CA LEU A 77 11.94 -10.96 5.01
C LEU A 77 11.06 -10.60 3.82
N GLY A 78 9.75 -10.60 4.06
CA GLY A 78 8.74 -10.14 3.13
C GLY A 78 8.10 -8.84 3.61
N LEU A 79 7.55 -8.08 2.65
CA LEU A 79 6.73 -6.90 2.94
C LEU A 79 5.30 -7.27 2.65
N TYR A 80 4.42 -7.05 3.62
CA TYR A 80 3.02 -7.39 3.54
C TYR A 80 2.17 -6.16 3.76
N ARG A 81 1.09 -6.05 2.99
CA ARG A 81 0.07 -5.01 3.15
C ARG A 81 -1.21 -5.64 3.64
N TYR A 82 -1.70 -5.14 4.77
CA TYR A 82 -2.92 -5.57 5.42
C TYR A 82 -3.97 -4.51 5.14
N GLU A 83 -5.09 -4.93 4.57
CA GLU A 83 -6.21 -4.06 4.20
C GLU A 83 -7.47 -4.53 4.92
N THR A 84 -8.00 -3.71 5.82
CA THR A 84 -9.24 -3.98 6.53
C THR A 84 -10.38 -3.20 5.90
N GLN A 85 -11.45 -3.91 5.55
CA GLN A 85 -12.72 -3.33 5.14
C GLN A 85 -13.77 -3.60 6.22
N MET A 86 -14.58 -2.57 6.50
CA MET A 86 -15.67 -2.64 7.46
C MET A 86 -16.97 -2.27 6.74
N MET A 87 -17.98 -3.13 6.85
CA MET A 87 -19.31 -2.92 6.29
C MET A 87 -20.35 -3.13 7.38
N ALA A 88 -21.56 -2.58 7.24
CA ALA A 88 -22.63 -2.88 8.18
C ALA A 88 -22.95 -4.39 8.15
N GLY A 89 -23.17 -5.00 9.31
CA GLY A 89 -23.59 -6.40 9.39
C GLY A 89 -23.51 -6.96 10.80
N SER A 90 -23.01 -8.19 10.96
CA SER A 90 -23.29 -9.02 12.15
C SER A 90 -22.09 -9.38 13.04
N GLY A 91 -20.92 -8.78 12.82
CA GLY A 91 -19.68 -9.13 13.54
C GLY A 91 -18.87 -10.25 12.89
N LYS A 92 -19.25 -10.69 11.69
CA LYS A 92 -18.50 -11.70 10.93
C LYS A 92 -17.10 -11.17 10.59
N HIS A 93 -16.09 -12.01 10.78
CA HIS A 93 -14.72 -11.74 10.38
C HIS A 93 -14.25 -12.75 9.35
N SER A 94 -13.62 -12.26 8.28
CA SER A 94 -13.11 -13.09 7.19
C SER A 94 -11.72 -12.63 6.78
N VAL A 95 -10.88 -13.59 6.39
CA VAL A 95 -9.48 -13.36 6.06
C VAL A 95 -9.17 -13.96 4.70
N SER A 96 -8.46 -13.21 3.87
CA SER A 96 -8.04 -13.60 2.52
C SER A 96 -6.56 -13.24 2.30
N GLY A 97 -5.95 -13.79 1.26
CA GLY A 97 -4.55 -13.49 0.92
C GLY A 97 -3.48 -14.25 1.71
N LEU A 98 -3.87 -15.11 2.66
CA LEU A 98 -2.96 -15.99 3.42
C LEU A 98 -2.87 -17.43 2.86
N GLY A 99 -3.48 -17.71 1.70
CA GLY A 99 -3.38 -19.01 1.04
C GLY A 99 -3.75 -20.21 1.94
N SER A 100 -2.87 -21.22 1.98
CA SER A 100 -2.99 -22.41 2.84
C SER A 100 -2.30 -22.27 4.21
N ASN A 101 -1.74 -21.10 4.55
CA ASN A 101 -1.03 -20.89 5.80
C ASN A 101 -2.00 -20.81 6.99
N THR A 102 -2.25 -21.95 7.64
CA THR A 102 -3.18 -22.08 8.77
C THR A 102 -2.68 -21.36 10.02
N ALA A 103 -1.37 -21.36 10.28
CA ALA A 103 -0.78 -20.68 11.42
C ALA A 103 -1.01 -19.15 11.35
N ALA A 104 -0.80 -18.55 10.18
CA ALA A 104 -1.06 -17.13 9.97
C ALA A 104 -2.54 -16.79 10.12
N LYS A 105 -3.44 -17.63 9.57
CA LYS A 105 -4.90 -17.46 9.74
C LYS A 105 -5.32 -17.52 11.20
N GLU A 106 -4.74 -18.43 11.98
CA GLU A 106 -5.03 -18.56 13.40
C GLU A 106 -4.50 -17.35 14.19
N ALA A 107 -3.29 -16.88 13.91
CA ALA A 107 -2.75 -15.68 14.53
C ALA A 107 -3.64 -14.44 14.29
N VAL A 108 -4.15 -14.29 13.06
CA VAL A 108 -5.11 -13.22 12.73
C VAL A 108 -6.42 -13.40 13.50
N ARG A 109 -6.94 -14.63 13.63
CA ARG A 109 -8.15 -14.91 14.42
C ARG A 109 -7.97 -14.51 15.88
N VAL A 110 -6.85 -14.88 16.50
CA VAL A 110 -6.52 -14.51 17.88
C VAL A 110 -6.45 -12.98 18.03
N GLY A 111 -5.84 -12.29 17.07
CA GLY A 111 -5.81 -10.82 17.04
C GLY A 111 -7.22 -10.20 16.96
N PHE A 112 -8.10 -10.77 16.14
CA PHE A 112 -9.49 -10.31 16.04
C PHE A 112 -10.29 -10.59 17.32
N ASP A 113 -10.05 -11.74 17.98
CA ASP A 113 -10.67 -12.05 19.27
C ASP A 113 -10.23 -11.07 20.37
N TYR A 114 -8.95 -10.70 20.40
CA TYR A 114 -8.45 -9.64 21.27
C TYR A 114 -9.13 -8.29 20.99
N PHE A 115 -9.26 -7.93 19.71
CA PHE A 115 -9.95 -6.71 19.29
C PHE A 115 -11.39 -6.66 19.80
N LYS A 116 -12.17 -7.75 19.64
CA LYS A 116 -13.58 -7.80 20.10
C LYS A 116 -13.74 -7.46 21.58
N VAL A 117 -12.87 -8.02 22.43
CA VAL A 117 -12.95 -7.84 23.89
C VAL A 117 -12.49 -6.45 24.32
N ASN A 118 -11.63 -5.80 23.52
CA ASN A 118 -11.00 -4.53 23.87
C ASN A 118 -11.52 -3.31 23.08
N LEU A 119 -12.43 -3.50 22.12
CA LEU A 119 -12.98 -2.43 21.28
C LEU A 119 -13.47 -1.23 22.09
N ASN A 120 -14.18 -1.49 23.19
CA ASN A 120 -14.75 -0.44 24.05
C ASN A 120 -13.69 0.43 24.75
N ARG A 121 -12.43 -0.02 24.82
CA ARG A 121 -11.31 0.78 25.33
C ARG A 121 -10.86 1.85 24.34
N ILE A 122 -11.13 1.64 23.05
CA ILE A 122 -10.82 2.57 21.96
C ILE A 122 -12.01 3.48 21.70
N SER A 123 -13.22 2.90 21.63
CA SER A 123 -14.46 3.64 21.43
C SER A 123 -15.58 3.01 22.24
N ALA A 124 -16.00 3.69 23.30
CA ALA A 124 -16.96 3.17 24.28
C ALA A 124 -18.33 2.82 23.68
N SER A 125 -18.72 3.48 22.59
CA SER A 125 -20.00 3.24 21.91
C SER A 125 -19.90 2.24 20.75
N ALA A 126 -18.69 1.84 20.35
CA ALA A 126 -18.52 0.94 19.22
C ALA A 126 -18.88 -0.50 19.59
N LYS A 127 -19.65 -1.17 18.73
CA LYS A 127 -19.96 -2.59 18.87
C LYS A 127 -19.44 -3.33 17.65
N PHE A 128 -18.66 -4.38 17.88
CA PHE A 128 -18.15 -5.20 16.78
C PHE A 128 -19.30 -5.89 16.04
N SER A 129 -20.40 -6.21 16.73
CA SER A 129 -21.58 -6.85 16.16
C SER A 129 -22.29 -6.02 15.10
N ASP A 130 -22.05 -4.70 15.04
CA ASP A 130 -22.73 -3.80 14.10
C ASP A 130 -22.10 -3.85 12.70
N HIS A 131 -20.93 -4.50 12.58
CA HIS A 131 -20.13 -4.49 11.37
C HIS A 131 -19.59 -5.87 10.99
N GLU A 132 -19.44 -6.13 9.70
CA GLU A 132 -18.60 -7.20 9.19
C GLU A 132 -17.21 -6.68 8.86
N TYR A 133 -16.22 -7.53 9.12
CA TYR A 133 -14.80 -7.22 8.96
C TYR A 133 -14.18 -8.17 7.94
N HIS A 134 -13.56 -7.61 6.91
CA HIS A 134 -12.76 -8.36 5.97
C HIS A 134 -11.31 -7.88 6.04
N LEU A 135 -10.39 -8.78 6.35
CA LEU A 135 -8.96 -8.52 6.29
C LEU A 135 -8.38 -9.22 5.05
N HIS A 136 -7.80 -8.45 4.15
CA HIS A 136 -7.07 -8.94 3.00
C HIS A 136 -5.57 -8.69 3.17
N VAL A 137 -4.75 -9.73 2.99
CA VAL A 137 -3.30 -9.63 3.09
C VAL A 137 -2.67 -9.75 1.70
N VAL A 138 -1.77 -8.83 1.36
CA VAL A 138 -1.02 -8.83 0.10
C VAL A 138 0.46 -8.96 0.40
N GLU A 139 1.11 -10.00 -0.14
CA GLU A 139 2.58 -10.04 -0.17
C GLU A 139 3.09 -9.20 -1.34
N LEU A 140 3.93 -8.20 -1.05
CA LEU A 140 4.44 -7.27 -2.06
C LEU A 140 5.77 -7.72 -2.68
N HIS A 141 6.44 -8.70 -2.08
CA HIS A 141 7.73 -9.24 -2.55
C HIS A 141 7.62 -10.58 -3.30
N ASN A 142 6.47 -11.26 -3.30
CA ASN A 142 6.29 -12.61 -3.86
C ASN A 142 7.38 -13.61 -3.39
N THR A 143 7.77 -13.53 -2.13
CA THR A 143 8.87 -14.29 -1.51
C THR A 143 8.44 -15.62 -0.88
N GLY A 144 7.13 -15.89 -0.74
CA GLY A 144 6.59 -17.20 -0.34
C GLY A 144 5.90 -17.26 1.01
#